data_AF-A0A959XVN1-F1
#
_entry.id   AF-A0A959XVN1-F1
#
_cell.length_a   1.000
_cell.length_b   1.000
_cell.length_c   1.000
_cell.angle_alpha   90.00
_cell.angle_beta   90.00
_cell.angle_gamma   90.00
#
_symmetry.space_group_name_H-M   'P 1'
#
loop_
_entity.id
_entity.type
_entity.pdbx_description
1 polymer ?
#
loop_
_entity_poly.entity_id
_entity_poly.type
_entity_poly.pdbx_seq_one_letter_code
_entity_poly.pdbx_strand_id
1 'polypeptide(L)'
;MIAQTRTFIRLGLISIVGLAFYYAHLFLGMVGNAWMFKALAVCFLVATVPLPIIAVGNRKLFPALETRTKHLLAMGALLLLVHHFLMTFIFVMFLPEGRIL
;
A
#
# COMPACT_ATOMS: atom_id res chain seq x y z
N MET A 1 -18.86 -8.39 -11.01
CA MET A 1 -17.90 -7.45 -11.61
C MET A 1 -17.75 -6.16 -10.79
N ILE A 2 -18.82 -5.40 -10.56
CA ILE A 2 -18.79 -4.14 -9.77
C ILE A 2 -18.19 -4.33 -8.37
N ALA A 3 -18.49 -5.46 -7.70
CA ALA A 3 -17.92 -5.78 -6.39
C ALA A 3 -16.37 -5.86 -6.40
N GLN A 4 -15.76 -6.51 -7.40
CA GLN A 4 -14.30 -6.61 -7.49
C GLN A 4 -13.65 -5.27 -7.80
N THR A 5 -14.25 -4.47 -8.68
CA THR A 5 -13.79 -3.10 -8.98
C THR A 5 -13.87 -2.23 -7.73
N ARG A 6 -14.96 -2.33 -6.97
CA ARG A 6 -15.12 -1.62 -5.69
C ARG A 6 -14.08 -2.05 -4.67
N THR A 7 -13.80 -3.34 -4.55
CA THR A 7 -12.73 -3.86 -3.68
C THR A 7 -11.37 -3.33 -4.10
N PHE A 8 -11.05 -3.37 -5.40
CA PHE A 8 -9.79 -2.82 -5.92
C PHE A 8 -9.63 -1.34 -5.57
N ILE A 9 -10.66 -0.52 -5.78
CA ILE A 9 -10.61 0.90 -5.44
C ILE A 9 -10.43 1.10 -3.93
N ARG A 10 -11.17 0.35 -3.10
CA ARG A 10 -11.04 0.44 -1.63
C ARG A 10 -9.65 0.07 -1.16
N LEU A 11 -9.09 -1.03 -1.65
CA LEU A 11 -7.74 -1.45 -1.33
C LEU A 11 -6.72 -0.41 -1.82
N GLY A 12 -6.91 0.14 -3.02
CA GLY A 12 -6.06 1.19 -3.58
C GLY A 12 -6.06 2.44 -2.70
N LEU A 13 -7.23 2.88 -2.24
CA LEU A 13 -7.35 4.00 -1.32
C LEU A 13 -6.67 3.72 0.03
N ILE A 14 -6.84 2.51 0.59
CA ILE A 14 -6.17 2.11 1.83
C ILE A 14 -4.65 2.14 1.67
N SER A 15 -4.12 1.63 0.56
CA SER A 15 -2.68 1.68 0.28
C SER A 15 -2.17 3.11 0.07
N ILE A 16 -2.96 4.00 -0.54
CA ILE A 16 -2.59 5.42 -0.63
C ILE A 16 -2.55 6.07 0.76
N VAL A 17 -3.51 5.76 1.63
CA VAL A 17 -3.51 6.22 3.02
C VAL A 17 -2.30 5.69 3.77
N GLY A 18 -1.92 4.41 3.56
CA GLY A 18 -0.70 3.83 4.12
C GLY A 18 0.56 4.58 3.69
N LEU A 19 0.61 4.99 2.41
CA LEU A 19 1.70 5.82 1.89
C LEU A 19 1.74 7.19 2.56
N ALA A 20 0.62 7.89 2.66
CA ALA A 20 0.55 9.16 3.37
C ALA A 20 0.97 9.02 4.85
N PHE A 21 0.56 7.94 5.50
CA PHE A 21 0.93 7.63 6.88
C PHE A 21 2.43 7.43 7.06
N TYR A 22 3.08 6.66 6.18
CA TYR A 22 4.52 6.45 6.23
C TYR A 22 5.31 7.75 6.10
N TYR A 23 4.94 8.60 5.13
CA TYR A 23 5.62 9.86 4.89
C TYR A 23 5.37 10.85 6.03
N ALA A 24 4.14 10.95 6.50
CA ALA A 24 3.82 11.81 7.63
C ALA A 24 4.61 11.36 8.89
N HIS A 25 4.84 10.07 9.09
CA HIS A 25 5.70 9.61 10.18
C HIS A 25 7.20 9.90 9.96
N LEU A 26 7.74 9.63 8.77
CA LEU A 26 9.15 9.92 8.44
C LEU A 26 9.51 11.41 8.58
N PHE A 27 8.61 12.31 8.17
CA PHE A 27 8.89 13.75 8.13
C PHE A 27 8.43 14.50 9.39
N LEU A 28 7.35 14.06 10.04
CA LEU A 28 6.76 14.78 11.17
C LEU A 28 6.86 14.01 12.50
N GLY A 29 7.39 12.79 12.51
CA GLY A 29 7.55 11.99 13.73
C GLY A 29 6.24 11.61 14.42
N MET A 30 5.10 11.60 13.71
CA MET A 30 3.75 11.62 14.32
C MET A 30 3.38 10.46 15.27
N VAL A 31 4.16 9.38 15.33
CA VAL A 31 3.79 8.18 16.09
C VAL A 31 4.88 7.85 17.09
N GLY A 32 4.77 8.37 18.30
CA GLY A 32 5.75 8.13 19.38
C GLY A 32 5.81 6.69 19.89
N ASN A 33 4.94 5.79 19.40
CA ASN A 33 4.92 4.38 19.75
C ASN A 33 5.33 3.52 18.54
N ALA A 34 6.60 3.10 18.54
CA ALA A 34 7.19 2.27 17.50
C ALA A 34 6.47 0.92 17.31
N TRP A 35 5.93 0.32 18.38
CA TRP A 35 5.23 -0.96 18.28
C TRP A 35 3.94 -0.84 17.47
N MET A 36 3.11 0.15 17.80
CA MET A 36 1.87 0.43 17.06
C MET A 36 2.17 0.78 15.60
N PHE A 37 3.24 1.54 15.37
CA PHE A 37 3.67 1.90 14.05
C PHE A 37 4.05 0.67 13.20
N LYS A 38 4.86 -0.24 13.75
CA LYS A 38 5.25 -1.50 13.09
C LYS A 38 4.03 -2.36 12.76
N ALA A 39 3.08 -2.48 13.70
CA ALA A 39 1.84 -3.22 13.48
C ALA A 39 1.03 -2.63 12.31
N LEU A 40 0.85 -1.31 12.29
CA LEU A 40 0.09 -0.64 11.23
C LEU A 40 0.79 -0.72 9.88
N ALA A 41 2.13 -0.64 9.85
CA ALA A 41 2.92 -0.84 8.65
C ALA A 41 2.67 -2.22 8.02
N VAL A 42 2.68 -3.28 8.84
CA VAL A 42 2.37 -4.64 8.40
C VAL A 42 0.93 -4.74 7.89
N CYS A 43 -0.04 -4.10 8.56
CA CYS A 43 -1.42 -4.08 8.09
C CYS A 43 -1.55 -3.44 6.69
N PHE A 44 -0.88 -2.31 6.45
CA PHE A 44 -0.89 -1.66 5.14
C PHE A 44 -0.22 -2.52 4.08
N LEU A 45 0.89 -3.21 4.39
CA LEU A 45 1.50 -4.17 3.49
C LEU A 45 0.51 -5.28 3.09
N VAL A 46 -0.11 -5.94 4.07
CA VAL A 46 -1.07 -7.03 3.83
C VAL A 46 -2.27 -6.55 3.02
N ALA A 47 -2.80 -5.35 3.29
CA ALA A 47 -3.89 -4.76 2.52
C ALA A 47 -3.49 -4.44 1.06
N THR A 48 -2.20 -4.20 0.80
CA THR A 48 -1.66 -3.83 -0.51
C THR A 48 -1.33 -5.07 -1.37
N VAL A 49 -1.02 -6.23 -0.77
CA VAL A 49 -0.66 -7.48 -1.48
C VAL A 49 -1.67 -7.88 -2.57
N PRO A 50 -3.01 -7.80 -2.36
CA PRO A 50 -3.98 -8.21 -3.37
C PRO A 50 -4.03 -7.27 -4.59
N LEU A 51 -3.60 -6.01 -4.48
CA LEU A 51 -3.73 -5.01 -5.55
C LEU A 51 -3.05 -5.44 -6.87
N PRO A 52 -1.76 -5.79 -6.90
CA PRO A 52 -1.11 -6.23 -8.14
C PRO A 52 -1.71 -7.53 -8.67
N ILE A 53 -2.12 -8.45 -7.80
CA ILE A 53 -2.78 -9.70 -8.20
C ILE A 53 -4.09 -9.40 -8.94
N ILE A 54 -4.91 -8.51 -8.36
CA ILE A 54 -6.19 -8.09 -8.92
C ILE A 54 -5.98 -7.29 -10.23
N ALA A 55 -4.95 -6.44 -10.28
CA ALA A 55 -4.65 -5.61 -11.44
C ALA A 55 -4.12 -6.42 -12.65
N VAL A 56 -3.24 -7.40 -12.41
CA VAL A 56 -2.69 -8.27 -13.47
C VAL A 56 -3.72 -9.29 -13.96
N GLY A 57 -4.54 -9.83 -13.05
CA GLY A 57 -5.46 -10.94 -13.36
C GLY A 57 -6.73 -10.58 -14.12
N ASN A 58 -7.10 -9.31 -14.27
CA ASN A 58 -8.45 -8.94 -14.71
C ASN A 58 -8.49 -8.00 -15.91
N ARG A 59 -8.60 -8.56 -17.12
CA ARG A 59 -8.98 -7.81 -18.34
C ARG A 59 -10.39 -7.16 -18.24
N LYS A 60 -11.26 -7.69 -17.36
CA LYS A 60 -12.68 -7.31 -17.18
C LYS A 60 -12.96 -6.31 -16.04
N LEU A 61 -11.99 -5.98 -15.18
CA LEU A 61 -12.22 -5.04 -14.06
C LEU A 61 -12.52 -3.62 -14.53
N PHE A 62 -11.85 -3.23 -15.61
CA PHE A 62 -11.97 -1.93 -16.24
C PHE A 62 -12.09 -2.13 -17.76
N PRO A 63 -13.24 -2.59 -18.25
CA PRO A 63 -13.42 -2.92 -19.67
C PRO A 63 -13.25 -1.69 -20.57
N ALA A 64 -13.56 -0.50 -20.04
CA ALA A 64 -13.41 0.79 -20.74
C ALA A 64 -11.97 1.33 -20.79
N LEU A 65 -11.01 0.73 -20.08
CA LEU A 65 -9.61 1.18 -20.12
C LEU A 65 -8.87 0.53 -21.29
N GLU A 66 -8.07 1.34 -21.99
CA GLU A 66 -7.12 0.88 -23.00
C GLU A 66 -6.10 -0.12 -22.40
N THR A 67 -5.58 -1.01 -23.24
CA THR A 67 -4.59 -2.03 -22.85
C THR A 67 -3.35 -1.43 -22.20
N ARG A 68 -2.87 -0.28 -22.71
CA ARG A 68 -1.72 0.45 -22.13
C ARG A 68 -2.01 0.91 -20.70
N THR A 69 -3.19 1.47 -20.45
CA THR A 69 -3.59 1.95 -19.12
C THR A 69 -3.73 0.80 -18.12
N LYS A 70 -4.19 -0.37 -18.55
CA LYS A 70 -4.23 -1.58 -17.70
C LYS A 70 -2.84 -2.03 -17.28
N HIS A 71 -1.87 -1.98 -18.19
CA HIS A 71 -0.47 -2.28 -17.86
C HIS A 71 0.11 -1.25 -16.88
N LEU A 72 -0.15 0.04 -17.07
CA LEU A 72 0.29 1.07 -16.14
C LEU A 72 -0.35 0.92 -14.75
N LEU A 73 -1.63 0.53 -14.68
CA LEU A 73 -2.32 0.27 -13.42
C LEU A 73 -1.70 -0.92 -12.68
N ALA A 74 -1.39 -1.99 -13.40
CA ALA A 74 -0.70 -3.17 -12.85
C ALA A 74 0.72 -2.82 -12.36
N MET A 75 1.47 -2.06 -13.14
CA MET A 75 2.79 -1.55 -12.72
C MET A 75 2.68 -0.64 -11.50
N GLY A 76 1.72 0.27 -11.47
CA GLY A 76 1.48 1.15 -10.32
C GLY A 76 1.13 0.37 -9.06
N ALA A 77 0.26 -0.62 -9.16
CA ALA A 77 -0.08 -1.51 -8.05
C ALA A 77 1.13 -2.33 -7.56
N LEU A 78 1.99 -2.79 -8.49
CA LEU A 78 3.22 -3.49 -8.15
C LEU A 78 4.23 -2.57 -7.45
N LEU A 79 4.45 -1.36 -7.99
CA LEU A 79 5.31 -0.34 -7.38
C LEU A 79 4.81 0.06 -5.99
N LEU A 80 3.49 0.19 -5.82
CA LEU A 80 2.88 0.50 -4.53
C LEU A 80 3.12 -0.62 -3.52
N LEU A 81 3.01 -1.89 -3.94
CA LEU A 81 3.35 -3.04 -3.10
C LEU A 81 4.83 -3.04 -2.71
N VAL A 82 5.74 -2.85 -3.68
CA VAL A 82 7.18 -2.78 -3.43
C VAL A 82 7.50 -1.66 -2.45
N HIS A 83 6.88 -0.49 -2.62
CA HIS A 83 7.03 0.62 -1.70
C HIS A 83 6.56 0.25 -0.29
N HIS A 84 5.35 -0.31 -0.14
CA HIS A 84 4.84 -0.73 1.17
C HIS A 84 5.72 -1.80 1.83
N PHE A 85 6.26 -2.72 1.04
CA PHE A 85 7.19 -3.74 1.51
C PHE A 85 8.47 -3.10 2.04
N LEU A 86 9.09 -2.22 1.25
CA LEU A 86 10.33 -1.54 1.64
C LEU A 86 10.12 -0.68 2.89
N MET A 87 9.04 0.10 2.95
CA MET A 87 8.73 0.93 4.10
C MET A 87 8.51 0.08 5.35
N THR A 88 7.69 -0.97 5.25
CA THR A 88 7.47 -1.90 6.36
C THR A 88 8.77 -2.55 6.81
N PHE A 89 9.62 -2.99 5.88
CA PHE A 89 10.93 -3.54 6.21
C PHE A 89 11.79 -2.54 6.97
N ILE A 90 11.89 -1.29 6.47
CA ILE A 90 12.66 -0.23 7.13
C ILE A 90 12.17 -0.02 8.55
N PHE A 91 10.86 0.14 8.74
CA PHE A 91 10.30 0.45 10.05
C PHE A 91 10.31 -0.74 11.00
N VAL A 92 10.14 -1.97 10.53
CA VAL A 92 10.20 -3.14 11.40
C VAL A 92 11.64 -3.40 11.85
N MET A 93 12.60 -3.32 10.93
CA MET A 93 14.00 -3.67 11.18
C MET A 93 14.81 -2.56 11.84
N PHE A 94 14.57 -1.29 11.46
CA PHE A 94 15.43 -0.18 11.87
C PHE A 94 14.76 0.83 12.80
N LEU A 95 13.44 0.78 12.98
CA LEU A 95 12.78 1.66 13.96
C LEU A 95 13.09 1.14 15.38
N PRO A 96 13.77 1.93 16.23
CA PRO A 96 14.03 1.55 17.62
C PRO A 96 12.71 1.31 18.36
N GLU A 97 12.69 0.38 19.31
CA GLU A 97 11.47 0.12 20.12
C GLU A 97 11.11 1.26 21.08
N GLY A 98 11.98 2.27 21.20
CA GLY A 98 11.85 3.42 22.09
C GLY A 98 11.11 4.62 21.48
N ARG A 99 10.83 5.60 22.34
CA ARG A 99 10.20 6.87 21.98
C ARG A 99 11.07 7.61 20.96
N ILE A 100 10.56 7.79 19.75
CA ILE A 100 11.18 8.64 18.72
C ILE A 100 10.97 10.07 19.22
N LEU A 101 12.06 10.70 19.67
CA LEU A 101 12.10 12.10 20.13
C LEU A 101 11.90 13.06 18.96
#